data_AF-A0A368KS99-F1
#
_entry.id   AF-A0A368KS99-F1
#
_cell.length_a   1.000
_cell.length_b   1.000
_cell.length_c   1.000
_cell.angle_alpha   90.00
_cell.angle_beta   90.00
_cell.angle_gamma   90.00
#
_symmetry.space_group_name_H-M   'P 1'
#
loop_
_entity.id
_entity.type
_entity.pdbx_description
1 polymer ?
#
loop_
_entity_poly.entity_id
_entity_poly.type
_entity_poly.pdbx_seq_one_letter_code
_entity_poly.pdbx_strand_id
1 'polypeptide(L)'
;MEDINAYHEAGHALVAILVGARVRYVTLEPDKDDGPDRFAEIQVEWPLNQFPTKTLHEKLVLVALAGPVSEMIYTGDPYHPGYVAEWSGDWQAAWLAAETIIPNESKRMAYLEEATRKLYQLLNQDRQWAALAGIVDDLLAHETLEGSQVEEIVHHWL
;
A
#
# COMPACT_ATOMS: atom_id res chain seq x y z
N MET A 1 -12.98 12.64 4.61
CA MET A 1 -13.24 11.19 4.73
C MET A 1 -12.87 10.52 3.42
N GLU A 2 -13.42 11.01 2.30
CA GLU A 2 -13.03 10.57 0.94
C GLU A 2 -11.56 10.85 0.61
N ASP A 3 -11.06 12.05 0.92
CA ASP A 3 -9.63 12.39 0.72
C ASP A 3 -8.70 11.42 1.46
N ILE A 4 -8.98 11.11 2.73
CA ILE A 4 -8.17 10.18 3.54
C ILE A 4 -8.14 8.79 2.91
N ASN A 5 -9.29 8.30 2.43
CA ASN A 5 -9.37 7.03 1.73
C ASN A 5 -8.57 7.05 0.42
N ALA A 6 -8.61 8.15 -0.32
CA ALA A 6 -7.79 8.29 -1.54
C ALA A 6 -6.29 8.24 -1.25
N TYR A 7 -5.83 8.89 -0.17
CA TYR A 7 -4.43 8.75 0.27
C TYR A 7 -4.08 7.31 0.66
N HIS A 8 -4.99 6.60 1.31
CA HIS A 8 -4.83 5.19 1.66
C HIS A 8 -4.62 4.32 0.42
N GLU A 9 -5.57 4.35 -0.52
CA GLU A 9 -5.54 3.53 -1.71
C GLU A 9 -4.38 3.89 -2.65
N ALA A 10 -4.09 5.19 -2.80
CA ALA A 10 -2.92 5.67 -3.55
C ALA A 10 -1.60 5.15 -2.96
N GLY A 11 -1.52 5.03 -1.63
CA GLY A 11 -0.38 4.44 -0.93
C GLY A 11 -0.11 3.02 -1.38
N HIS A 12 -1.12 2.16 -1.34
CA HIS A 12 -1.01 0.78 -1.81
C HIS A 12 -0.60 0.70 -3.28
N ALA A 13 -1.25 1.48 -4.15
CA ALA A 13 -0.99 1.47 -5.59
C ALA A 13 0.45 1.91 -5.92
N LEU A 14 0.92 3.01 -5.34
CA LEU A 14 2.27 3.50 -5.54
C LEU A 14 3.31 2.47 -5.08
N VAL A 15 3.15 1.93 -3.87
CA VAL A 15 4.13 0.99 -3.32
C VAL A 15 4.13 -0.32 -4.09
N ALA A 16 2.99 -0.80 -4.58
CA ALA A 16 2.91 -1.96 -5.47
C ALA A 16 3.77 -1.78 -6.72
N ILE A 17 3.70 -0.61 -7.38
CA ILE A 17 4.54 -0.28 -8.54
C ILE A 17 6.02 -0.23 -8.14
N LEU A 18 6.36 0.46 -7.04
CA LEU A 18 7.75 0.62 -6.57
C LEU A 18 8.43 -0.72 -6.26
N VAL A 19 7.67 -1.68 -5.74
CA VAL A 19 8.20 -3.02 -5.45
C VAL A 19 8.14 -3.96 -6.67
N GLY A 20 7.69 -3.48 -7.83
CA GLY A 20 7.67 -4.24 -9.09
C GLY A 20 6.51 -5.23 -9.19
N ALA A 21 5.41 -4.99 -8.47
CA ALA A 21 4.13 -5.60 -8.78
C ALA A 21 3.42 -4.79 -9.87
N ARG A 22 2.34 -5.34 -10.42
CA ARG A 22 1.49 -4.65 -11.39
C ARG A 22 0.16 -4.32 -10.76
N VAL A 23 -0.23 -3.05 -10.75
CA VAL A 23 -1.58 -2.63 -10.37
C VAL A 23 -2.51 -2.95 -11.54
N ARG A 24 -3.66 -3.56 -11.28
CA ARG A 24 -4.70 -3.76 -12.30
C ARG A 24 -5.70 -2.61 -12.27
N TYR A 25 -6.19 -2.27 -11.09
CA TYR A 25 -6.96 -1.07 -10.83
C TYR A 25 -6.88 -0.70 -9.34
N VAL A 26 -7.28 0.51 -9.04
CA VAL A 26 -7.50 1.07 -7.69
C VAL A 26 -8.82 1.85 -7.71
N THR A 27 -9.65 1.69 -6.68
CA THR A 27 -10.96 2.36 -6.61
C THR A 27 -11.26 2.89 -5.21
N LEU A 28 -12.07 3.95 -5.13
CA LEU A 28 -12.70 4.42 -3.89
C LEU A 28 -14.06 3.75 -3.63
N GLU A 29 -14.64 3.12 -4.65
CA GLU A 29 -15.93 2.43 -4.59
C GLU A 29 -15.75 0.91 -4.82
N PRO A 30 -15.68 0.09 -3.76
CA PRO A 30 -15.72 -1.37 -3.89
C PRO A 30 -16.98 -1.87 -4.59
N ASP A 31 -16.83 -2.61 -5.68
CA ASP A 31 -17.87 -3.54 -6.11
C ASP A 31 -17.86 -4.77 -5.18
N LYS A 32 -19.05 -5.22 -4.75
CA LYS A 32 -19.22 -6.27 -3.73
C LYS A 32 -18.84 -7.69 -4.20
N ASP A 33 -18.40 -7.87 -5.45
CA ASP A 33 -18.30 -9.19 -6.11
C ASP A 33 -16.88 -9.56 -6.62
N ASP A 34 -15.84 -8.76 -6.35
CA ASP A 34 -14.52 -8.87 -7.04
C ASP A 34 -13.53 -9.94 -6.53
N GLY A 35 -13.98 -10.94 -5.77
CA GLY A 35 -13.16 -12.12 -5.45
C GLY A 35 -11.99 -11.92 -4.46
N PRO A 36 -11.15 -12.96 -4.26
CA PRO A 36 -10.27 -13.08 -3.09
C PRO A 36 -8.87 -12.45 -3.20
N ASP A 37 -8.45 -11.95 -4.36
CA ASP A 37 -7.07 -11.44 -4.60
C ASP A 37 -6.95 -9.91 -4.34
N ARG A 38 -7.74 -9.36 -3.41
CA ARG A 38 -7.73 -7.93 -3.03
C ARG A 38 -6.71 -7.64 -1.92
N PHE A 39 -5.98 -6.53 -2.07
CA PHE A 39 -5.31 -5.84 -0.96
C PHE A 39 -6.03 -4.50 -0.84
N ALA A 40 -6.78 -4.24 0.23
CA ALA A 40 -7.64 -3.05 0.31
C ALA A 40 -8.56 -2.93 -0.94
N GLU A 41 -8.90 -1.71 -1.37
CA GLU A 41 -9.69 -1.46 -2.58
C GLU A 41 -8.85 -1.40 -3.87
N ILE A 42 -7.72 -2.13 -3.88
CA ILE A 42 -6.87 -2.31 -5.05
C ILE A 42 -6.72 -3.78 -5.45
N GLN A 43 -6.56 -4.00 -6.77
CA GLN A 43 -6.20 -5.31 -7.31
C GLN A 43 -4.76 -5.28 -7.82
N VAL A 44 -3.92 -6.13 -7.22
CA VAL A 44 -2.48 -6.23 -7.54
C VAL A 44 -2.15 -7.60 -8.11
N GLU A 45 -1.50 -7.61 -9.26
CA GLU A 45 -0.94 -8.81 -9.87
C GLU A 45 0.56 -8.93 -9.52
N TRP A 46 0.90 -10.01 -8.83
CA TRP A 46 2.27 -10.31 -8.45
C TRP A 46 2.95 -11.20 -9.48
N PRO A 47 4.11 -10.81 -10.03
CA PRO A 47 4.87 -11.69 -10.93
C PRO A 47 5.60 -12.78 -10.11
N LEU A 48 4.85 -13.81 -9.68
CA LEU A 48 5.32 -14.85 -8.75
C LEU A 48 6.60 -15.58 -9.22
N ASN A 49 6.79 -15.70 -10.53
CA ASN A 49 7.98 -16.34 -11.12
C ASN A 49 9.23 -15.47 -11.07
N GLN A 50 9.13 -14.19 -10.71
CA GLN A 50 10.24 -13.24 -10.69
C GLN A 50 10.82 -13.02 -9.28
N PHE A 51 10.10 -13.42 -8.23
CA PHE A 51 10.52 -13.18 -6.85
C PHE A 51 10.72 -14.49 -6.08
N PRO A 52 11.87 -14.65 -5.39
CA PRO A 52 11.98 -15.67 -4.34
C PRO A 52 10.87 -15.48 -3.31
N THR A 53 10.33 -16.56 -2.75
CA THR A 53 9.21 -16.53 -1.78
C THR A 53 9.43 -15.52 -0.67
N LYS A 54 10.62 -15.52 -0.05
CA LYS A 54 10.96 -14.55 1.01
C LYS A 54 10.80 -13.10 0.54
N THR A 55 11.34 -12.77 -0.63
CA THR A 55 11.27 -11.42 -1.21
C THR A 55 9.84 -11.03 -1.56
N LEU A 56 9.03 -11.97 -2.06
CA LEU A 56 7.60 -11.71 -2.30
C LEU A 56 6.90 -11.32 -0.99
N HIS A 57 7.10 -12.08 0.09
CA HIS A 57 6.51 -11.76 1.38
C HIS A 57 7.01 -10.44 1.97
N GLU A 58 8.29 -10.08 1.77
CA GLU A 58 8.82 -8.78 2.20
C GLU A 58 8.11 -7.63 1.45
N LYS A 59 7.80 -7.82 0.17
CA LYS A 59 7.08 -6.83 -0.65
C LYS A 59 5.59 -6.75 -0.30
N LEU A 60 4.96 -7.89 -0.02
CA LEU A 60 3.57 -7.94 0.46
C LEU A 60 3.39 -7.14 1.76
N VAL A 61 4.35 -7.25 2.69
CA VAL A 61 4.37 -6.43 3.91
C VAL A 61 4.42 -4.94 3.58
N LEU A 62 5.29 -4.53 2.65
CA LEU A 62 5.42 -3.12 2.29
C LEU A 62 4.14 -2.58 1.64
N VAL A 63 3.53 -3.34 0.73
CA VAL A 63 2.27 -2.93 0.08
C VAL A 63 1.15 -2.83 1.10
N ALA A 64 0.98 -3.82 1.98
CA ALA A 64 -0.05 -3.77 3.01
C ALA A 64 0.11 -2.58 3.96
N LEU A 65 1.34 -2.23 4.37
CA LEU A 65 1.55 -1.09 5.27
C LEU A 65 1.42 0.29 4.57
N ALA A 66 1.33 0.33 3.24
CA ALA A 66 1.42 1.56 2.48
C ALA A 66 0.23 2.50 2.66
N GLY A 67 -1.00 1.98 2.68
CA GLY A 67 -2.20 2.77 2.93
C GLY A 67 -2.16 3.48 4.29
N PRO A 68 -2.01 2.73 5.41
CA PRO A 68 -1.89 3.32 6.74
C PRO A 68 -0.77 4.36 6.86
N VAL A 69 0.41 4.10 6.26
CA VAL A 69 1.53 5.06 6.31
C VAL A 69 1.23 6.32 5.51
N SER A 70 0.54 6.21 4.38
CA SER A 70 0.18 7.36 3.55
C SER A 70 -0.83 8.25 4.27
N GLU A 71 -1.80 7.65 4.96
CA GLU A 71 -2.71 8.38 5.84
C GLU A 71 -1.98 9.08 6.99
N MET A 72 -1.00 8.44 7.65
CA MET A 72 -0.22 9.09 8.72
C MET A 72 0.50 10.34 8.23
N ILE A 73 1.07 10.29 7.03
CA ILE A 73 1.77 11.44 6.44
C ILE A 73 0.76 12.54 6.11
N TYR A 74 -0.36 12.19 5.48
CA TYR A 74 -1.40 13.16 5.09
C TYR A 74 -2.04 13.86 6.29
N THR A 75 -2.42 13.09 7.31
CA THR A 75 -3.08 13.61 8.52
C THR A 75 -2.10 14.29 9.47
N GLY A 76 -0.81 13.97 9.39
CA GLY A 76 0.21 14.39 10.34
C GLY A 76 0.16 13.64 11.68
N ASP A 77 -0.71 12.62 11.80
CA ASP A 77 -0.89 11.85 13.02
C ASP A 77 -0.08 10.54 12.99
N PRO A 78 0.95 10.37 13.84
CA PRO A 78 1.86 9.23 13.81
C PRO A 78 1.29 8.02 14.59
N TYR A 79 0.03 7.67 14.36
CA TYR A 79 -0.57 6.52 15.05
C TYR A 79 0.15 5.22 14.65
N HIS A 80 0.30 4.29 15.59
CA HIS A 80 0.80 2.96 15.25
C HIS A 80 -0.30 2.21 14.46
N PRO A 81 0.02 1.52 13.33
CA PRO A 81 -0.99 0.94 12.45
C PRO A 81 -1.99 0.02 13.16
N GLY A 82 -1.50 -0.79 14.11
CA GLY A 82 -2.33 -1.73 14.88
C GLY A 82 -3.29 -1.12 15.92
N TYR A 83 -3.38 0.20 16.07
CA TYR A 83 -4.30 0.86 17.01
C TYR A 83 -5.48 1.59 16.35
N VAL A 84 -5.49 1.67 15.02
CA VAL A 84 -6.58 2.28 14.25
C VAL A 84 -7.43 1.15 13.68
N ALA A 85 -8.73 1.16 13.96
CA ALA A 85 -9.62 0.05 13.63
C ALA A 85 -9.77 -0.12 12.12
N GLU A 86 -9.77 1.00 11.40
CA GLU A 86 -9.86 1.13 9.95
C GLU A 86 -8.70 0.41 9.26
N TRP A 87 -7.50 0.39 9.86
CA TRP A 87 -6.29 -0.23 9.30
C TRP A 87 -6.10 -1.70 9.70
N SER A 88 -7.09 -2.30 10.38
CA SER A 88 -6.97 -3.66 10.92
C SER A 88 -6.77 -4.73 9.83
N GLY A 89 -7.39 -4.54 8.66
CA GLY A 89 -7.24 -5.43 7.50
C GLY A 89 -5.80 -5.42 6.98
N ASP A 90 -5.24 -4.23 6.75
CA ASP A 90 -3.87 -4.04 6.28
C ASP A 90 -2.84 -4.58 7.27
N TRP A 91 -3.05 -4.30 8.56
CA TRP A 91 -2.20 -4.80 9.61
C TRP A 91 -2.20 -6.33 9.66
N GLN A 92 -3.37 -6.96 9.52
CA GLN A 92 -3.48 -8.41 9.48
C GLN A 92 -2.81 -9.00 8.23
N ALA A 93 -2.97 -8.37 7.06
CA ALA A 93 -2.30 -8.77 5.83
C ALA A 93 -0.76 -8.71 5.97
N ALA A 94 -0.24 -7.59 6.51
CA ALA A 94 1.19 -7.44 6.79
C ALA A 94 1.68 -8.49 7.81
N TRP A 95 0.91 -8.76 8.86
CA TRP A 95 1.25 -9.76 9.87
C TRP A 95 1.34 -11.18 9.30
N LEU A 96 0.37 -11.58 8.48
CA LEU A 96 0.36 -12.89 7.82
C LEU A 96 1.49 -13.01 6.79
N ALA A 97 1.77 -11.96 6.02
CA ALA A 97 2.89 -11.96 5.09
C ALA A 97 4.23 -12.08 5.82
N ALA A 98 4.40 -11.37 6.94
CA ALA A 98 5.61 -11.41 7.74
C ALA A 98 5.83 -12.75 8.47
N GLU A 99 4.77 -13.53 8.73
CA GLU A 99 4.85 -14.85 9.36
C GLU A 99 5.80 -15.80 8.65
N THR A 100 5.74 -15.84 7.32
CA THR A 100 6.55 -16.71 6.49
C THR A 100 8.04 -16.40 6.61
N ILE A 101 8.39 -15.16 6.96
CA ILE A 101 9.78 -14.69 7.07
C ILE A 101 10.25 -14.73 8.53
N ILE A 102 9.37 -14.36 9.45
CA ILE A 102 9.66 -14.19 10.88
C ILE A 102 8.54 -14.86 11.70
N PRO A 103 8.67 -16.17 11.98
CA PRO A 103 7.64 -16.91 12.73
C PRO A 103 7.45 -16.41 14.15
N ASN A 104 8.51 -15.93 14.80
CA ASN A 104 8.44 -15.42 16.18
C ASN A 104 7.71 -14.07 16.24
N GLU A 105 6.58 -14.03 16.96
CA GLU A 105 5.69 -12.86 17.01
C GLU A 105 6.36 -11.58 17.51
N SER A 106 7.18 -11.65 18.58
CA SER A 106 7.86 -10.45 19.10
C SER A 106 8.84 -9.86 18.10
N LYS A 107 9.58 -10.72 17.38
CA LYS A 107 10.47 -10.28 16.29
C LYS A 107 9.68 -9.80 15.06
N ARG A 108 8.52 -10.39 14.80
CA ARG A 108 7.61 -9.99 13.72
C ARG A 108 7.07 -8.58 13.95
N MET A 109 6.63 -8.27 15.17
CA MET A 109 6.21 -6.93 15.57
C MET A 109 7.33 -5.91 15.32
N ALA A 110 8.54 -6.18 15.85
CA ALA A 110 9.68 -5.28 15.66
C ALA A 110 10.04 -5.06 14.17
N TYR A 111 9.89 -6.09 13.35
CA TYR A 111 10.09 -5.99 11.90
C TYR A 111 9.02 -5.12 11.23
N LEU A 112 7.75 -5.28 11.58
CA LEU A 112 6.67 -4.45 11.03
C LEU A 112 6.84 -2.99 11.45
N GLU A 113 7.21 -2.71 12.70
CA GLU A 113 7.52 -1.35 13.17
C GLU A 113 8.70 -0.73 12.41
N GLU A 114 9.73 -1.52 12.09
CA GLU A 114 10.85 -1.06 11.25
C GLU A 114 10.41 -0.82 9.81
N ALA A 115 9.58 -1.70 9.23
CA ALA A 115 9.04 -1.56 7.89
C ALA A 115 8.18 -0.29 7.77
N THR A 116 7.26 -0.05 8.71
CA THR A 116 6.44 1.16 8.78
C THR A 116 7.31 2.42 8.82
N ARG A 117 8.36 2.45 9.66
CA ARG A 117 9.28 3.61 9.73
C ARG A 117 10.03 3.86 8.42
N LYS A 118 10.53 2.81 7.77
CA LYS A 118 11.21 2.92 6.47
C LYS A 118 10.26 3.40 5.39
N LEU A 119 9.03 2.89 5.40
CA LEU A 119 8.01 3.28 4.44
C LEU A 119 7.58 4.73 4.62
N TYR A 120 7.42 5.19 5.87
CA TYR A 120 7.15 6.59 6.18
C TYR A 120 8.26 7.49 5.64
N GLN A 121 9.53 7.14 5.86
CA GLN A 121 10.67 7.89 5.33
C GLN A 121 10.74 7.88 3.79
N LEU A 122 10.29 6.80 3.14
CA LEU A 122 10.26 6.69 1.69
C LEU A 122 9.15 7.57 1.11
N LEU A 123 7.93 7.45 1.62
CA LEU A 123 6.75 8.14 1.09
C LEU A 123 6.75 9.63 1.43
N ASN A 124 7.42 10.05 2.50
CA ASN A 124 7.57 11.46 2.87
C ASN A 124 8.69 12.19 2.10
N GLN A 125 9.26 11.58 1.06
CA GLN A 125 10.19 12.24 0.14
C GLN A 125 9.42 12.99 -0.96
N ASP A 126 9.90 14.17 -1.35
CA ASP A 126 9.19 15.07 -2.27
C ASP A 126 8.67 14.39 -3.55
N ARG A 127 9.47 13.54 -4.19
CA ARG A 127 9.07 12.87 -5.45
C ARG A 127 8.02 11.80 -5.24
N GLN A 128 8.18 10.98 -4.20
CA GLN A 128 7.26 9.91 -3.86
C GLN A 128 5.92 10.50 -3.40
N TRP A 129 5.97 11.58 -2.61
CA TRP A 129 4.79 12.29 -2.20
C TRP A 129 4.08 12.96 -3.38
N ALA A 130 4.82 13.55 -4.32
CA ALA A 130 4.23 14.11 -5.54
C ALA A 130 3.57 13.03 -6.43
N ALA A 131 4.22 11.88 -6.58
CA ALA A 131 3.63 10.74 -7.31
C ALA A 131 2.34 10.24 -6.63
N LEU A 132 2.37 10.09 -5.30
CA LEU A 132 1.21 9.69 -4.51
C LEU A 132 0.07 10.70 -4.66
N ALA A 133 0.37 12.00 -4.50
CA ALA A 133 -0.61 13.07 -4.64
C ALA A 133 -1.23 13.11 -6.04
N GLY A 134 -0.45 12.83 -7.09
CA GLY A 134 -0.99 12.69 -8.44
C GLY A 134 -2.00 11.55 -8.58
N ILE A 135 -1.75 10.40 -7.93
CA ILE A 135 -2.71 9.29 -7.91
C ILE A 135 -3.97 9.69 -7.13
N VAL A 136 -3.81 10.40 -6.01
CA VAL A 136 -4.95 10.91 -5.21
C VAL A 136 -5.81 11.87 -6.01
N ASP A 137 -5.21 12.85 -6.68
CA ASP A 137 -5.94 13.84 -7.49
C ASP A 137 -6.78 13.15 -8.57
N ASP A 138 -6.19 12.18 -9.28
CA ASP A 138 -6.88 11.41 -10.31
C ASP A 138 -7.95 10.48 -9.73
N LEU A 139 -7.71 9.85 -8.56
CA LEU A 139 -8.70 9.02 -7.86
C LEU A 139 -9.91 9.83 -7.41
N LEU A 140 -9.71 11.03 -6.86
CA LEU A 140 -10.80 11.91 -6.45
C LEU A 140 -11.59 12.44 -7.66
N ALA A 141 -10.96 12.54 -8.83
CA ALA A 141 -11.62 12.98 -10.06
C ALA A 141 -12.39 11.86 -10.78
N HIS A 142 -11.93 10.62 -10.67
CA HIS A 142 -12.40 9.50 -11.49
C HIS A 142 -12.98 8.31 -10.71
N GLU A 143 -12.85 8.30 -9.38
CA GLU A 143 -13.25 7.27 -8.42
C GLU A 143 -12.53 5.92 -8.60
N THR A 144 -12.21 5.52 -9.83
CA THR A 144 -11.44 4.33 -10.20
C THR A 144 -10.36 4.70 -11.22
N LEU A 145 -9.15 4.17 -11.03
CA LEU A 145 -8.07 4.25 -12.00
C LEU A 145 -7.64 2.85 -12.44
N GLU A 146 -7.48 2.68 -13.76
CA GLU A 146 -6.82 1.52 -14.34
C GLU A 146 -5.33 1.54 -14.03
N GLY A 147 -4.72 0.37 -13.93
CA GLY A 147 -3.30 0.22 -13.58
C GLY A 147 -2.35 1.00 -14.49
N SER A 148 -2.67 1.10 -15.79
CA SER A 148 -1.88 1.90 -16.74
C SER A 148 -1.91 3.40 -16.46
N GLN A 149 -3.02 3.92 -15.93
CA GLN A 149 -3.12 5.33 -15.52
C GLN A 149 -2.24 5.57 -14.30
N VAL A 150 -2.28 4.67 -13.32
CA VAL A 150 -1.40 4.73 -12.14
C VAL A 150 0.07 4.67 -12.57
N GLU A 151 0.44 3.75 -13.46
CA GLU A 151 1.81 3.64 -13.99
C GLU A 151 2.27 4.94 -14.69
N GLU A 152 1.41 5.57 -15.50
CA GLU A 152 1.72 6.83 -16.17
C GLU A 152 2.00 7.97 -15.17
N ILE A 153 1.15 8.10 -14.14
CA ILE A 153 1.34 9.08 -13.07
C ILE A 153 2.67 8.84 -12.35
N VAL A 154 2.96 7.60 -11.96
CA VAL A 154 4.20 7.27 -11.25
C VAL A 154 5.43 7.57 -12.11
N HIS A 155 5.41 7.19 -13.38
CA HIS A 155 6.51 7.45 -14.32
C HIS A 155 6.75 8.93 -14.63
N HIS A 156 5.72 9.78 -14.45
CA HIS A 156 5.91 11.21 -14.58
C HIS A 156 6.85 11.77 -13.50
N TRP A 157 6.85 11.20 -12.29
CA TRP A 157 7.54 11.73 -11.13
C TRP A 157 8.84 10.99 -10.75
N LEU A 158 8.95 9.69 -11.07
CA LEU A 158 10.05 8.81 -10.65
C LEU A 158 10.89 8.29 -11.83
#